data_AF-A0A8C1M0U9-F1
#
_entry.id   AF-A0A8C1M0U9-F1
#
_cell.length_a   1.000
_cell.length_b   1.000
_cell.length_c   1.000
_cell.angle_alpha   90.00
_cell.angle_beta   90.00
_cell.angle_gamma   90.00
#
_symmetry.space_group_name_H-M   'P 1'
#
loop_
_entity.id
_entity.type
_entity.pdbx_description
1 polymer ?
#
loop_
_entity_poly.entity_id
_entity_poly.type
_entity_poly.pdbx_seq_one_letter_code
_entity_poly.pdbx_strand_id
1 'polypeptide(L)'
;MERDTAAITLIKALGYKSRECLKECKCDELPCPLLTWLVAELRANCPDVPARHVGGAVLVGELREVLKEMSCPQDALTSEHLSPLLLFRVTEYLVSELAATRMLMYRESHPEDTEQSCESKGKEQRKWESLNMGNKDEQQEISPAQEDKINLKEVNKDLAELFQTLGLETSSQISDACAEVQSRLTSLPEGEVPEALLKSSLNSEQWKKINDINRALCKDYECRRQMMIKRFHVTLQSFTWGERGEERSALLSSISPCTPSLESSVSIAKLLATREDESRIRPVKAGPSTAVHKVLMGSVPDRGGRPGEIEPPMPSFTRRSGGGGGHRYERKKREFSGKKNKDKQNQN
;
A
#
# COMPACT_ATOMS: atom_id res chain seq x y z
N MET A 1 2.76 13.80 -19.28
CA MET A 1 3.12 13.20 -17.97
C MET A 1 4.04 12.04 -18.23
N GLU A 2 5.18 12.01 -17.55
CA GLU A 2 6.10 10.88 -17.61
C GLU A 2 5.61 9.75 -16.70
N ARG A 3 5.64 8.51 -17.19
CA ARG A 3 5.33 7.32 -16.39
C ARG A 3 6.47 7.04 -15.44
N ASP A 4 6.13 6.59 -14.24
CA ASP A 4 7.11 6.19 -13.27
C ASP A 4 7.92 4.97 -13.74
N THR A 5 9.07 4.77 -13.11
CA THR A 5 9.97 3.66 -13.46
C THR A 5 9.32 2.30 -13.23
N ALA A 6 8.44 2.18 -12.23
CA ALA A 6 7.70 0.96 -11.91
C ALA A 6 6.65 0.59 -12.97
N ALA A 7 5.86 1.55 -13.49
CA ALA A 7 4.94 1.24 -14.59
C ALA A 7 5.69 0.84 -15.86
N ILE A 8 6.83 1.47 -16.13
CA ILE A 8 7.66 1.12 -17.30
C ILE A 8 8.21 -0.31 -17.18
N THR A 9 8.69 -0.73 -16.01
CA THR A 9 9.16 -2.10 -15.80
C THR A 9 8.03 -3.11 -15.90
N LEU A 10 6.86 -2.80 -15.34
CA LEU A 10 5.67 -3.65 -15.41
C LEU A 10 5.19 -3.85 -16.86
N ILE A 11 5.06 -2.77 -17.65
CA ILE A 11 4.63 -2.85 -19.06
C ILE A 11 5.60 -3.71 -19.89
N LYS A 12 6.91 -3.62 -19.62
CA LYS A 12 7.92 -4.49 -20.25
C LYS A 12 7.79 -5.94 -19.80
N ALA A 13 7.56 -6.19 -18.51
CA ALA A 13 7.35 -7.53 -17.98
C ALA A 13 6.09 -8.19 -18.57
N LEU A 14 5.05 -7.39 -18.85
CA LEU A 14 3.86 -7.84 -19.58
C LEU A 14 4.13 -8.12 -21.07
N GLY A 15 5.32 -7.80 -21.61
CA GLY A 15 5.75 -8.20 -22.94
C GLY A 15 5.65 -7.12 -24.02
N TYR A 16 5.43 -5.86 -23.66
CA TYR A 16 5.45 -4.76 -24.63
C TYR A 16 6.88 -4.52 -25.14
N LYS A 17 7.09 -4.72 -26.45
CA LYS A 17 8.42 -4.65 -27.09
C LYS A 17 8.76 -3.27 -27.66
N SER A 18 7.76 -2.43 -27.93
CA SER A 18 7.97 -1.11 -28.52
C SER A 18 8.42 -0.08 -27.49
N ARG A 19 9.10 0.98 -27.96
CA ARG A 19 9.46 2.15 -27.14
C ARG A 19 8.41 3.26 -27.23
N GLU A 20 7.52 3.18 -28.20
CA GLU A 20 6.49 4.19 -28.45
C GLU A 20 5.48 4.23 -27.30
N CYS A 21 5.16 5.44 -26.85
CA CYS A 21 4.24 5.69 -25.74
C CYS A 21 4.59 4.97 -24.43
N LEU A 22 5.81 4.47 -24.25
CA LEU A 22 6.21 3.73 -23.06
C LEU A 22 6.52 4.68 -21.88
N LYS A 23 7.48 5.59 -22.05
CA LYS A 23 7.87 6.55 -21.01
C LYS A 23 6.90 7.72 -20.91
N GLU A 24 6.59 8.32 -22.04
CA GLU A 24 5.64 9.42 -22.15
C GLU A 24 4.72 9.14 -23.34
N CYS A 25 3.43 9.39 -23.17
CA CYS A 25 2.45 9.33 -24.25
C CYS A 25 2.11 10.77 -24.67
N LYS A 26 2.35 11.07 -25.96
CA LYS A 26 2.06 12.37 -26.60
C LYS A 26 0.95 12.25 -27.65
N CYS A 27 0.15 11.19 -27.58
CA CYS A 27 -0.97 11.01 -28.49
C CYS A 27 -2.13 11.86 -27.98
N ASP A 28 -2.54 12.88 -28.71
CA ASP A 28 -3.71 13.69 -28.35
C ASP A 28 -5.02 12.98 -28.74
N GLU A 29 -4.94 12.08 -29.72
CA GLU A 29 -6.02 11.21 -30.19
C GLU A 29 -5.50 9.77 -30.42
N LEU A 30 -6.41 8.80 -30.41
CA LEU A 30 -6.08 7.43 -30.83
C LEU A 30 -5.86 7.37 -32.35
N PRO A 31 -4.97 6.50 -32.85
CA PRO A 31 -4.42 5.32 -32.16
C PRO A 31 -3.14 5.58 -31.36
N CYS A 32 -3.16 5.15 -30.10
CA CYS A 32 -1.98 5.03 -29.25
C CYS A 32 -1.41 3.61 -29.37
N PRO A 33 -0.12 3.43 -29.73
CA PRO A 33 0.50 2.12 -29.89
C PRO A 33 0.43 1.24 -28.62
N LEU A 34 0.65 1.84 -27.45
CA LEU A 34 0.62 1.12 -26.18
C LEU A 34 -0.80 0.67 -25.81
N LEU A 35 -1.80 1.55 -25.95
CA LEU A 35 -3.19 1.20 -25.67
C LEU A 35 -3.72 0.17 -26.67
N THR A 36 -3.32 0.30 -27.95
CA THR A 36 -3.66 -0.67 -28.99
C THR A 36 -3.13 -2.06 -28.64
N TRP A 37 -1.89 -2.15 -28.15
CA TRP A 37 -1.31 -3.41 -27.69
C TRP A 37 -2.01 -3.95 -26.44
N LEU A 38 -2.23 -3.12 -25.41
CA LEU A 38 -2.88 -3.54 -24.17
C LEU A 38 -4.28 -4.14 -24.41
N VAL A 39 -5.09 -3.48 -25.24
CA VAL A 39 -6.43 -3.96 -25.58
C VAL A 39 -6.36 -5.24 -26.42
N ALA A 40 -5.38 -5.39 -27.30
CA ALA A 40 -5.19 -6.62 -28.07
C ALA A 40 -4.81 -7.81 -27.17
N GLU A 41 -3.91 -7.60 -26.22
CA GLU A 41 -3.55 -8.61 -25.22
C GLU A 41 -4.73 -8.97 -24.31
N LEU A 42 -5.51 -7.99 -23.86
CA LEU A 42 -6.71 -8.25 -23.06
C LEU A 42 -7.74 -9.07 -23.84
N ARG A 43 -8.03 -8.72 -25.11
CA ARG A 43 -8.92 -9.51 -25.97
C ARG A 43 -8.42 -10.95 -26.20
N ALA A 44 -7.10 -11.17 -26.21
CA ALA A 44 -6.54 -12.51 -26.38
C ALA A 44 -6.65 -13.37 -25.12
N ASN A 45 -6.69 -12.75 -23.93
CA ASN A 45 -6.68 -13.44 -22.64
C ASN A 45 -8.02 -13.38 -21.89
N CYS A 46 -9.00 -12.61 -22.37
CA CYS A 46 -10.31 -12.43 -21.74
C CYS A 46 -11.45 -12.65 -22.74
N PRO A 47 -12.33 -13.65 -22.53
CA PRO A 47 -13.47 -13.90 -23.42
C PRO A 47 -14.58 -12.84 -23.30
N ASP A 48 -14.63 -12.12 -22.17
CA ASP A 48 -15.67 -11.10 -21.89
C ASP A 48 -15.41 -9.78 -22.61
N VAL A 49 -14.22 -9.58 -23.22
CA VAL A 49 -13.91 -8.35 -23.94
C VAL A 49 -14.44 -8.43 -25.37
N PRO A 50 -15.17 -7.41 -25.87
CA PRO A 50 -15.76 -7.45 -27.20
C PRO A 50 -14.73 -7.75 -28.30
N ALA A 51 -15.05 -8.74 -29.13
CA ALA A 51 -14.24 -9.12 -30.28
C ALA A 51 -14.22 -7.99 -31.33
N ARG A 52 -13.08 -7.85 -32.01
CA ARG A 52 -12.83 -6.82 -33.00
C ARG A 52 -13.68 -7.04 -34.26
N HIS A 53 -14.18 -5.97 -34.88
CA HIS A 53 -14.85 -6.06 -36.18
C HIS A 53 -13.89 -6.07 -37.39
N VAL A 54 -12.73 -5.40 -37.36
CA VAL A 54 -11.71 -5.44 -38.43
C VAL A 54 -10.30 -5.13 -37.89
N GLY A 55 -9.27 -5.78 -38.46
CA GLY A 55 -7.86 -5.62 -38.08
C GLY A 55 -7.26 -4.23 -38.29
N GLY A 56 -7.24 -3.37 -37.28
CA GLY A 56 -6.55 -2.06 -37.27
C GLY A 56 -6.55 -1.38 -35.89
N ALA A 57 -5.61 -0.46 -35.66
CA ALA A 57 -5.31 0.14 -34.34
C ALA A 57 -6.56 0.61 -33.54
N VAL A 58 -6.48 0.58 -32.20
CA VAL A 58 -7.67 0.79 -31.35
C VAL A 58 -8.10 2.25 -31.43
N LEU A 59 -9.36 2.46 -31.82
CA LEU A 59 -10.01 3.77 -31.90
C LEU A 59 -10.76 4.12 -30.60
N VAL A 60 -11.12 5.39 -30.44
CA VAL A 60 -11.77 5.90 -29.22
C VAL A 60 -13.11 5.22 -28.94
N GLY A 61 -13.88 4.92 -29.99
CA GLY A 61 -15.13 4.16 -29.88
C GLY A 61 -14.91 2.75 -29.33
N GLU A 62 -13.97 2.00 -29.89
CA GLU A 62 -13.65 0.64 -29.43
C GLU A 62 -13.10 0.63 -28.00
N LEU A 63 -12.22 1.59 -27.67
CA LEU A 63 -11.67 1.70 -26.32
C LEU A 63 -12.79 1.96 -25.30
N ARG A 64 -13.77 2.79 -25.64
CA ARG A 64 -14.92 3.07 -24.77
C ARG A 64 -15.76 1.83 -24.50
N GLU A 65 -16.02 1.02 -25.53
CA GLU A 65 -16.78 -0.22 -25.38
C GLU A 65 -16.04 -1.21 -24.48
N VAL A 66 -14.73 -1.40 -24.71
CA VAL A 66 -13.89 -2.26 -23.87
C VAL A 66 -13.87 -1.80 -22.41
N LEU A 67 -13.69 -0.50 -22.16
CA LEU A 67 -13.68 0.04 -20.80
C LEU A 67 -15.04 -0.07 -20.10
N LYS A 68 -16.14 0.07 -20.85
CA LYS A 68 -17.50 -0.08 -20.33
C LYS A 68 -17.78 -1.52 -19.92
N GLU A 69 -17.41 -2.48 -20.75
CA GLU A 69 -17.61 -3.91 -20.47
C GLU A 69 -16.79 -4.35 -19.25
N MET A 70 -15.53 -3.90 -19.16
CA MET A 70 -14.66 -4.16 -18.01
C MET A 70 -15.08 -3.41 -16.73
N SER A 71 -16.18 -2.65 -16.75
CA SER A 71 -16.67 -1.85 -15.63
C SER A 71 -15.62 -0.88 -15.07
N CYS A 72 -14.85 -0.24 -15.96
CA CYS A 72 -13.83 0.71 -15.57
C CYS A 72 -14.44 1.86 -14.74
N PRO A 73 -13.88 2.18 -13.55
CA PRO A 73 -14.43 3.22 -12.66
C PRO A 73 -14.28 4.65 -13.19
N GLN A 74 -13.63 4.83 -14.34
CA GLN A 74 -13.53 6.11 -15.01
C GLN A 74 -14.75 6.29 -15.89
N ASP A 75 -15.77 6.95 -15.34
CA ASP A 75 -17.00 7.28 -16.04
C ASP A 75 -16.67 8.10 -17.30
N ALA A 76 -16.80 7.39 -18.42
CA ALA A 76 -16.89 7.88 -19.78
C ALA A 76 -15.69 8.71 -20.28
N LEU A 77 -15.03 8.16 -21.29
CA LEU A 77 -14.30 8.92 -22.32
C LEU A 77 -15.23 9.94 -23.03
N THR A 78 -16.01 10.78 -22.36
CA THR A 78 -17.09 11.60 -22.97
C THR A 78 -16.62 12.49 -24.12
N SER A 79 -15.34 12.85 -24.13
CA SER A 79 -14.67 13.60 -25.18
C SER A 79 -13.91 12.68 -26.14
N GLU A 80 -13.86 13.06 -27.42
CA GLU A 80 -12.97 12.46 -28.41
C GLU A 80 -11.49 12.76 -28.09
N HIS A 81 -11.23 13.85 -27.36
CA HIS A 81 -9.89 14.24 -26.95
C HIS A 81 -9.48 13.54 -25.66
N LEU A 82 -8.35 12.84 -25.73
CA LEU A 82 -7.80 12.10 -24.61
C LEU A 82 -6.77 12.96 -23.90
N SER A 83 -7.19 13.63 -22.82
CA SER A 83 -6.23 14.41 -22.03
C SER A 83 -5.07 13.53 -21.52
N PRO A 84 -3.85 14.06 -21.37
CA PRO A 84 -2.71 13.28 -20.90
C PRO A 84 -2.94 12.58 -19.55
N LEU A 85 -3.74 13.18 -18.66
CA LEU A 85 -4.14 12.57 -17.39
C LEU A 85 -5.07 11.37 -17.59
N LEU A 86 -6.04 11.50 -18.50
CA LEU A 86 -6.97 10.43 -18.82
C LEU A 86 -6.26 9.24 -19.48
N LEU A 87 -5.35 9.51 -20.42
CA LEU A 87 -4.50 8.47 -21.03
C LEU A 87 -3.68 7.72 -20.01
N PHE A 88 -3.07 8.44 -19.07
CA PHE A 88 -2.29 7.85 -18.00
C PHE A 88 -3.16 6.90 -17.16
N ARG A 89 -4.29 7.38 -16.64
CA ARG A 89 -5.18 6.59 -15.79
C ARG A 89 -5.80 5.40 -16.52
N VAL A 90 -6.17 5.54 -17.79
CA VAL A 90 -6.67 4.43 -18.62
C VAL A 90 -5.56 3.40 -18.85
N THR A 91 -4.32 3.84 -19.10
CA THR A 91 -3.18 2.93 -19.25
C THR A 91 -2.95 2.13 -17.96
N GLU A 92 -2.94 2.79 -16.80
CA GLU A 92 -2.76 2.11 -15.51
C GLU A 92 -3.83 1.05 -15.26
N TYR A 93 -5.08 1.40 -15.52
CA TYR A 93 -6.21 0.47 -15.38
C TYR A 93 -6.03 -0.76 -16.29
N LEU A 94 -5.81 -0.56 -17.60
CA LEU A 94 -5.64 -1.69 -18.53
C LEU A 94 -4.43 -2.57 -18.21
N VAL A 95 -3.34 -1.97 -17.73
CA VAL A 95 -2.15 -2.69 -17.27
C VAL A 95 -2.46 -3.55 -16.04
N SER A 96 -3.23 -3.01 -15.08
CA SER A 96 -3.65 -3.77 -13.90
C SER A 96 -4.59 -4.93 -14.25
N GLU A 97 -5.55 -4.71 -15.15
CA GLU A 97 -6.46 -5.77 -15.62
C GLU A 97 -5.69 -6.86 -16.38
N LEU A 98 -4.75 -6.50 -17.24
CA LEU A 98 -3.95 -7.50 -17.98
C LEU A 98 -3.05 -8.31 -17.04
N ALA A 99 -2.50 -7.69 -16.00
CA ALA A 99 -1.75 -8.40 -14.98
C ALA A 99 -2.65 -9.37 -14.20
N ALA A 100 -3.84 -8.91 -13.78
CA ALA A 100 -4.79 -9.74 -13.04
C ALA A 100 -5.27 -10.94 -13.87
N THR A 101 -5.57 -10.75 -15.15
CA THR A 101 -6.06 -11.81 -16.03
C THR A 101 -4.99 -12.86 -16.27
N ARG A 102 -3.73 -12.47 -16.45
CA ARG A 102 -2.62 -13.44 -16.53
C ARG A 102 -2.39 -14.19 -15.22
N MET A 103 -2.57 -13.55 -14.07
CA MET A 103 -2.52 -14.23 -12.78
C MET A 103 -3.64 -15.27 -12.62
N LEU A 104 -4.85 -14.96 -13.10
CA LEU A 104 -5.98 -15.90 -13.12
C LEU A 104 -5.73 -17.07 -14.07
N MET A 105 -5.26 -16.81 -15.29
CA MET A 105 -4.88 -17.85 -16.27
C MET A 105 -3.76 -18.77 -15.74
N TYR A 106 -2.77 -18.19 -15.05
CA TYR A 106 -1.75 -18.97 -14.38
C TYR A 106 -2.35 -19.89 -13.30
N ARG A 107 -3.28 -19.37 -12.50
CA ARG A 107 -3.98 -20.15 -11.47
C ARG A 107 -4.82 -21.29 -12.07
N GLU A 108 -5.54 -21.04 -13.15
CA GLU A 108 -6.39 -22.06 -13.82
C GLU A 108 -5.55 -23.18 -14.46
N SER A 109 -4.38 -22.85 -15.00
CA SER A 109 -3.44 -23.83 -15.56
C SER A 109 -2.64 -24.61 -14.51
N HIS A 110 -2.70 -24.20 -13.24
CA HIS A 110 -1.98 -24.83 -12.12
C HIS A 110 -2.93 -25.07 -10.92
N PRO A 111 -3.98 -25.91 -11.05
CA PRO A 111 -4.98 -26.13 -10.00
C PRO A 111 -4.41 -26.79 -8.73
N GLU A 112 -3.34 -27.58 -8.89
CA GLU A 112 -2.54 -28.22 -7.83
C GLU A 112 -2.06 -27.21 -6.76
N ASP A 113 -1.85 -25.95 -7.16
CA ASP A 113 -1.41 -24.85 -6.28
C ASP A 113 -2.45 -24.51 -5.20
N THR A 114 -3.72 -24.75 -5.50
CA THR A 114 -4.85 -24.41 -4.64
C THR A 114 -5.09 -25.48 -3.58
N GLU A 115 -4.90 -26.76 -3.92
CA GLU A 115 -5.13 -27.90 -3.02
C GLU A 115 -3.95 -28.17 -2.08
N GLN A 116 -2.71 -28.03 -2.55
CA GLN A 116 -1.51 -28.33 -1.76
C GLN A 116 -1.22 -27.29 -0.65
N SER A 117 -1.87 -26.13 -0.70
CA SER A 117 -1.90 -25.17 0.41
C SER A 117 -2.67 -25.67 1.63
N CYS A 118 -3.51 -26.71 1.50
CA CYS A 118 -4.37 -27.21 2.57
C CYS A 118 -3.71 -28.34 3.39
N GLU A 119 -2.74 -29.07 2.85
CA GLU A 119 -2.13 -30.27 3.49
C GLU A 119 -0.71 -30.07 4.03
N SER A 120 -0.24 -28.83 4.12
CA SER A 120 1.10 -28.55 4.66
C SER A 120 1.15 -28.82 6.17
N LYS A 121 1.51 -30.04 6.57
CA LYS A 121 1.87 -30.40 7.95
C LYS A 121 2.90 -29.41 8.48
N GLY A 122 2.58 -28.79 9.62
CA GLY A 122 3.36 -27.71 10.22
C GLY A 122 4.85 -28.02 10.33
N LYS A 123 5.63 -27.48 9.41
CA LYS A 123 7.08 -27.30 9.58
C LYS A 123 7.28 -25.93 10.19
N GLU A 124 7.29 -25.88 11.52
CA GLU A 124 7.70 -24.71 12.27
C GLU A 124 9.22 -24.54 12.11
N GLN A 125 9.64 -23.86 11.04
CA GLN A 125 11.01 -23.42 10.86
C GLN A 125 11.05 -21.89 10.99
N ARG A 126 10.94 -21.42 12.24
CA ARG A 126 11.38 -20.05 12.58
C ARG A 126 12.90 -20.00 12.50
N LYS A 127 13.44 -19.87 11.28
CA LYS A 127 14.79 -19.35 11.10
C LYS A 127 14.68 -17.83 11.05
N TRP A 128 14.89 -17.20 12.19
CA TRP A 128 15.06 -15.75 12.27
C TRP A 128 16.44 -15.43 11.67
N GLU A 129 16.47 -15.11 10.38
CA GLU A 129 17.58 -14.33 9.85
C GLU A 129 17.33 -12.89 10.31
N SER A 130 18.08 -12.49 11.34
CA SER A 130 18.21 -11.09 11.74
C SER A 130 18.66 -10.31 10.50
N LEU A 131 17.71 -9.69 9.81
CA LEU A 131 18.01 -8.52 9.02
C LEU A 131 18.49 -7.49 10.04
N ASN A 132 19.81 -7.41 10.16
CA ASN A 132 20.52 -6.40 10.92
C ASN A 132 20.28 -5.06 10.22
N MET A 133 19.07 -4.52 10.38
CA MET A 133 18.79 -3.12 10.10
C MET A 133 19.39 -2.37 11.27
N GLY A 134 20.65 -1.99 11.12
CA GLY A 134 21.38 -1.26 12.13
C GLY A 134 20.57 -0.04 12.53
N ASN A 135 20.06 -0.05 13.76
CA ASN A 135 19.91 1.19 14.51
C ASN A 135 21.33 1.72 14.71
N LYS A 136 21.81 2.47 13.72
CA LYS A 136 22.79 3.51 13.99
C LYS A 136 22.01 4.63 14.67
N ASP A 137 21.85 4.48 15.98
CA ASP A 137 21.87 5.65 16.86
C ASP A 137 23.28 6.24 16.76
N GLU A 138 23.61 6.81 15.61
CA GLU A 138 24.72 7.76 15.49
C GLU A 138 24.19 9.07 16.04
N GLN A 139 24.17 9.16 17.37
CA GLN A 139 24.36 10.44 18.05
C GLN A 139 25.80 10.89 17.72
N GLN A 140 25.97 11.38 16.50
CA GLN A 140 27.13 12.16 16.15
C GLN A 140 26.92 13.49 16.87
N GLU A 141 27.63 13.72 17.97
CA GLU A 141 27.66 15.02 18.63
C GLU A 141 28.26 16.04 17.65
N ILE A 142 27.39 16.65 16.86
CA ILE A 142 27.74 17.77 16.00
C ILE A 142 27.82 18.99 16.91
N SER A 143 28.95 19.67 16.91
CA SER A 143 29.13 20.91 17.69
C SER A 143 28.08 21.97 17.28
N PRO A 144 27.62 22.84 18.20
CA PRO A 144 26.55 23.83 17.92
C PRO A 144 26.84 24.71 16.69
N ALA A 145 28.11 25.05 16.47
CA ALA A 145 28.56 25.87 15.34
C ALA A 145 28.50 25.15 13.96
N GLN A 146 28.42 23.82 13.94
CA GLN A 146 28.24 23.03 12.72
C GLN A 146 26.75 22.80 12.40
N GLU A 147 25.88 22.63 13.40
CA GLU A 147 24.43 22.59 13.19
C GLU A 147 23.92 23.89 12.54
N ASP A 148 24.35 25.05 13.03
CA ASP A 148 23.94 26.35 12.48
C ASP A 148 24.33 26.53 11.01
N LYS A 149 25.50 26.01 10.61
CA LYS A 149 25.99 26.08 9.21
C LYS A 149 25.28 25.10 8.28
N ILE A 150 24.88 23.93 8.78
CA ILE A 150 24.11 22.94 8.00
C ILE A 150 22.68 23.47 7.79
N ASN A 151 22.08 23.99 8.86
CA ASN A 151 20.74 24.56 8.84
C ASN A 151 20.67 25.77 7.88
N LEU A 152 21.64 26.69 7.90
CA LEU A 152 21.64 27.82 6.96
C LEU A 152 21.77 27.40 5.49
N LYS A 153 22.49 26.32 5.19
CA LYS A 153 22.60 25.79 3.82
C LYS A 153 21.30 25.14 3.36
N GLU A 154 20.62 24.43 4.24
CA GLU A 154 19.31 23.83 3.97
C GLU A 154 18.27 24.91 3.76
N VAL A 155 18.20 25.91 4.66
CA VAL A 155 17.31 27.08 4.52
C VAL A 155 17.54 27.82 3.19
N ASN A 156 18.79 27.99 2.76
CA ASN A 156 19.07 28.64 1.47
C ASN A 156 18.61 27.79 0.26
N LYS A 157 18.66 26.46 0.35
CA LYS A 157 18.13 25.58 -0.69
C LYS A 157 16.60 25.67 -0.75
N ASP A 158 15.95 25.62 0.40
CA ASP A 158 14.49 25.71 0.49
C ASP A 158 13.99 27.08 -0.02
N LEU A 159 14.70 28.16 0.31
CA LEU A 159 14.40 29.49 -0.22
C LEU A 159 14.60 29.57 -1.74
N ALA A 160 15.67 28.96 -2.27
CA ALA A 160 15.89 28.92 -3.71
C ALA A 160 14.79 28.13 -4.44
N GLU A 161 14.34 27.01 -3.87
CA GLU A 161 13.22 26.22 -4.40
C GLU A 161 11.90 27.01 -4.35
N LEU A 162 11.65 27.74 -3.26
CA LEU A 162 10.51 28.62 -3.12
C LEU A 162 10.51 29.72 -4.21
N PHE A 163 11.64 30.40 -4.42
CA PHE A 163 11.76 31.43 -5.46
C PHE A 163 11.53 30.85 -6.85
N GLN A 164 12.12 29.68 -7.17
CA GLN A 164 11.89 29.01 -8.45
C GLN A 164 10.41 28.65 -8.65
N THR A 165 9.73 28.18 -7.61
CA THR A 165 8.30 27.84 -7.66
C THR A 165 7.43 29.07 -7.92
N LEU A 166 7.83 30.22 -7.39
CA LEU A 166 7.19 31.51 -7.65
C LEU A 166 7.62 32.14 -8.98
N GLY A 167 8.59 31.57 -9.69
CA GLY A 167 9.14 32.14 -10.93
C GLY A 167 10.04 33.36 -10.71
N LEU A 168 10.63 33.48 -9.51
CA LEU A 168 11.55 34.53 -9.11
C LEU A 168 13.02 34.08 -9.26
N GLU A 169 13.94 35.05 -9.28
CA GLU A 169 15.37 34.76 -9.29
C GLU A 169 15.83 34.17 -7.95
N THR A 170 16.83 33.29 -7.96
CA THR A 170 17.35 32.67 -6.73
C THR A 170 18.07 33.66 -5.80
N SER A 171 18.36 34.87 -6.28
CA SER A 171 18.89 36.01 -5.51
C SER A 171 17.82 36.96 -4.99
N SER A 172 16.53 36.69 -5.26
CA SER A 172 15.43 37.52 -4.78
C SER A 172 15.34 37.54 -3.25
N GLN A 173 14.75 38.61 -2.71
CA GLN A 173 14.51 38.72 -1.29
C GLN A 173 13.17 38.09 -0.91
N ILE A 174 13.01 37.68 0.35
CA ILE A 174 11.73 37.15 0.87
C ILE A 174 10.58 38.15 0.66
N SER A 175 10.87 39.46 0.72
CA SER A 175 9.89 40.51 0.42
C SER A 175 9.29 40.40 -0.99
N ASP A 176 10.11 40.03 -1.99
CA ASP A 176 9.67 39.88 -3.37
C ASP A 176 8.73 38.68 -3.51
N ALA A 177 9.07 37.57 -2.84
CA ALA A 177 8.19 36.40 -2.76
C ALA A 177 6.84 36.73 -2.11
N CYS A 178 6.84 37.49 -1.01
CA CYS A 178 5.60 37.92 -0.36
C CYS A 178 4.73 38.77 -1.30
N ALA A 179 5.33 39.70 -2.04
CA ALA A 179 4.61 40.56 -2.99
C ALA A 179 4.02 39.76 -4.16
N GLU A 180 4.78 38.80 -4.70
CA GLU A 180 4.31 37.93 -5.78
C GLU A 180 3.15 37.03 -5.32
N VAL A 181 3.24 36.45 -4.11
CA VAL A 181 2.15 35.67 -3.53
C VAL A 181 0.90 36.54 -3.37
N GLN A 182 1.05 37.77 -2.87
CA GLN A 182 -0.08 38.70 -2.70
C GLN A 182 -0.72 39.08 -4.04
N SER A 183 0.06 39.31 -5.09
CA SER A 183 -0.41 39.57 -6.45
C SER A 183 -1.18 38.39 -7.05
N ARG A 184 -0.68 37.15 -6.84
CA ARG A 184 -1.40 35.96 -7.30
C ARG A 184 -2.71 35.75 -6.56
N LEU A 185 -2.73 36.02 -5.25
CA LEU A 185 -3.93 35.91 -4.43
C LEU A 185 -5.04 36.87 -4.90
N THR A 186 -4.70 38.08 -5.36
CA THR A 186 -5.70 39.03 -5.89
C THR A 186 -6.21 38.65 -7.28
N SER A 187 -5.48 37.83 -8.04
CA SER A 187 -5.88 37.34 -9.37
C SER A 187 -6.81 36.11 -9.34
N LEU A 188 -7.00 35.49 -8.17
CA LEU A 188 -7.88 34.34 -8.02
C LEU A 188 -9.35 34.78 -8.20
N PRO A 189 -10.20 33.96 -8.85
CA PRO A 189 -11.62 34.27 -9.01
C PRO A 189 -12.27 34.44 -7.63
N GLU A 190 -13.19 35.41 -7.51
CA GLU A 190 -13.93 35.75 -6.30
C GLU A 190 -14.79 34.56 -5.81
N GLY A 191 -14.15 33.61 -5.17
CA GLY A 191 -14.78 32.67 -4.24
C GLY A 191 -14.34 33.04 -2.83
N GLU A 192 -15.22 32.86 -1.85
CA GLU A 192 -14.85 32.96 -0.43
C GLU A 192 -13.76 31.93 -0.14
N VAL A 193 -12.51 32.39 -0.12
CA VAL A 193 -11.39 31.57 0.30
C VAL A 193 -11.56 31.32 1.80
N PRO A 194 -11.69 30.05 2.24
CA PRO A 194 -11.85 29.75 3.66
C PRO A 194 -10.68 30.32 4.48
N GLU A 195 -10.97 30.79 5.69
CA GLU A 195 -9.95 31.40 6.54
C GLU A 195 -8.84 30.39 6.91
N ALA A 196 -7.67 30.92 7.26
CA ALA A 196 -6.57 30.11 7.78
C ALA A 196 -7.02 29.38 9.06
N LEU A 197 -6.67 28.09 9.18
CA LEU A 197 -7.04 27.30 10.34
C LEU A 197 -6.42 27.86 11.63
N LEU A 198 -5.19 28.37 11.53
CA LEU A 198 -4.46 28.98 12.63
C LEU A 198 -4.51 30.51 12.51
N LYS A 199 -5.34 31.15 13.34
CA LYS A 199 -5.54 32.62 13.32
C LYS A 199 -4.59 33.38 14.24
N SER A 200 -3.98 32.71 15.21
CA SER A 200 -3.12 33.30 16.23
C SER A 200 -1.64 33.14 15.89
N SER A 201 -0.84 34.18 16.11
CA SER A 201 0.63 34.06 16.08
C SER A 201 1.14 33.25 17.27
N LEU A 202 2.08 32.35 17.02
CA LEU A 202 2.68 31.50 18.04
C LEU A 202 3.96 32.14 18.61
N ASN A 203 4.17 32.04 19.92
CA ASN A 203 5.39 32.49 20.57
C ASN A 203 6.53 31.45 20.44
N SER A 204 7.76 31.83 20.79
CA SER A 204 8.93 30.96 20.66
C SER A 204 8.81 29.64 21.45
N GLU A 205 8.24 29.69 22.67
CA GLU A 205 8.04 28.48 23.49
C GLU A 205 6.98 27.53 22.88
N GLN A 206 5.92 28.07 22.30
CA GLN A 206 4.88 27.32 21.61
C GLN A 206 5.42 26.68 20.33
N TRP A 207 6.24 27.39 19.56
CA TRP A 207 6.94 26.83 18.41
C TRP A 207 7.81 25.65 18.80
N LYS A 208 8.56 25.78 19.91
CA LYS A 208 9.36 24.67 20.42
C LYS A 208 8.49 23.45 20.76
N LYS A 209 7.36 23.66 21.47
CA LYS A 209 6.41 22.58 21.78
C LYS A 209 5.81 21.94 20.53
N ILE A 210 5.44 22.72 19.52
CA ILE A 210 4.88 22.21 18.26
C ILE A 210 5.92 21.38 17.52
N ASN A 211 7.18 21.83 17.45
CA ASN A 211 8.27 21.08 16.87
C ASN A 211 8.52 19.76 17.62
N ASP A 212 8.42 19.77 18.95
CA ASP A 212 8.55 18.57 19.78
C ASP A 212 7.41 17.57 19.52
N ILE A 213 6.16 18.04 19.43
CA ILE A 213 4.99 17.22 19.09
C ILE A 213 5.14 16.65 17.67
N ASN A 214 5.47 17.49 16.69
CA ASN A 214 5.64 17.05 15.30
C ASN A 214 6.72 15.97 15.20
N ARG A 215 7.86 16.16 15.87
CA ARG A 215 8.93 15.15 15.93
C ARG A 215 8.46 13.83 16.55
N ALA A 216 7.68 13.88 17.63
CA ALA A 216 7.13 12.68 18.25
C ALA A 216 6.13 11.95 17.33
N LEU A 217 5.24 12.70 16.67
CA LEU A 217 4.25 12.16 15.74
C LEU A 217 4.89 11.58 14.46
N CYS A 218 5.89 12.25 13.89
CA CYS A 218 6.64 11.73 12.75
C CYS A 218 7.31 10.39 13.09
N LYS A 219 7.98 10.29 14.25
CA LYS A 219 8.59 9.03 14.72
C LYS A 219 7.56 7.91 14.91
N ASP A 220 6.41 8.22 15.51
CA ASP A 220 5.33 7.26 15.71
C ASP A 220 4.71 6.81 14.37
N TYR A 221 4.52 7.75 13.43
CA TYR A 221 4.07 7.46 12.07
C TYR A 221 5.06 6.56 11.31
N GLU A 222 6.34 6.90 11.33
CA GLU A 222 7.42 6.10 10.73
C GLU A 222 7.43 4.69 11.31
N CYS A 223 7.32 4.55 12.63
CA CYS A 223 7.26 3.25 13.31
C CYS A 223 6.05 2.43 12.84
N ARG A 224 4.85 3.01 12.81
CA ARG A 224 3.65 2.33 12.32
C ARG A 224 3.79 1.94 10.85
N ARG A 225 4.41 2.80 10.05
CA ARG A 225 4.61 2.55 8.62
C ARG A 225 5.63 1.45 8.38
N GLN A 226 6.76 1.44 9.10
CA GLN A 226 7.71 0.34 9.13
C GLN A 226 7.03 -0.98 9.51
N MET A 227 6.16 -0.96 10.53
CA MET A 227 5.43 -2.15 10.96
C MET A 227 4.48 -2.66 9.86
N MET A 228 3.74 -1.78 9.19
CA MET A 228 2.88 -2.16 8.05
C MET A 228 3.70 -2.71 6.88
N ILE A 229 4.80 -2.07 6.53
CA ILE A 229 5.73 -2.55 5.49
C ILE A 229 6.27 -3.93 5.87
N LYS A 230 6.70 -4.12 7.12
CA LYS A 230 7.23 -5.39 7.57
C LYS A 230 6.16 -6.47 7.55
N ARG A 231 4.94 -6.17 8.00
CA ARG A 231 3.78 -7.07 7.89
C ARG A 231 3.54 -7.47 6.44
N PHE A 232 3.52 -6.51 5.51
CA PHE A 232 3.37 -6.77 4.09
C PHE A 232 4.47 -7.70 3.56
N HIS A 233 5.74 -7.44 3.89
CA HIS A 233 6.86 -8.30 3.49
C HIS A 233 6.76 -9.71 4.07
N VAL A 234 6.37 -9.86 5.34
CA VAL A 234 6.17 -11.17 5.96
C VAL A 234 5.00 -11.90 5.32
N THR A 235 3.91 -11.21 4.97
CA THR A 235 2.80 -11.79 4.22
C THR A 235 3.24 -12.26 2.85
N LEU A 236 4.01 -11.44 2.10
CA LEU A 236 4.58 -11.86 0.83
C LEU A 236 5.48 -13.09 0.99
N GLN A 237 6.38 -13.08 1.97
CA GLN A 237 7.27 -14.20 2.25
C GLN A 237 6.48 -15.46 2.67
N SER A 238 5.34 -15.32 3.33
CA SER A 238 4.53 -16.49 3.70
C SER A 238 3.98 -17.24 2.48
N PHE A 239 3.84 -16.60 1.32
CA PHE A 239 3.45 -17.29 0.09
C PHE A 239 4.54 -18.23 -0.43
N THR A 240 5.81 -17.99 -0.09
CA THR A 240 6.94 -18.87 -0.46
C THR A 240 7.15 -20.00 0.53
N TRP A 241 6.32 -20.11 1.57
CA TRP A 241 6.39 -21.25 2.50
C TRP A 241 5.71 -22.48 1.89
N GLY A 242 6.37 -23.63 1.96
CA GLY A 242 5.88 -24.91 1.42
C GLY A 242 6.89 -25.59 0.49
N GLU A 243 6.51 -26.75 -0.04
CA GLU A 243 7.40 -27.58 -0.89
C GLU A 243 7.75 -26.91 -2.23
N ARG A 244 6.88 -26.03 -2.74
CA ARG A 244 7.11 -25.25 -3.97
C ARG A 244 7.52 -23.80 -3.72
N GLY A 245 8.21 -23.54 -2.60
CA GLY A 245 8.65 -22.21 -2.21
C GLY A 245 9.58 -21.53 -3.22
N GLU A 246 10.32 -22.31 -3.99
CA GLU A 246 11.29 -21.82 -4.98
C GLU A 246 10.63 -21.29 -6.26
N GLU A 247 9.57 -21.93 -6.74
CA GLU A 247 8.76 -21.43 -7.87
C GLU A 247 8.00 -20.16 -7.47
N ARG A 248 7.42 -20.15 -6.27
CA ARG A 248 6.67 -18.98 -5.76
C ARG A 248 7.58 -17.80 -5.46
N SER A 249 8.81 -18.04 -5.01
CA SER A 249 9.79 -16.97 -4.80
C SER A 249 10.26 -16.37 -6.12
N ALA A 250 10.45 -17.18 -7.17
CA ALA A 250 10.70 -16.69 -8.52
C ALA A 250 9.58 -15.76 -9.02
N LEU A 251 8.32 -16.17 -8.84
CA LEU A 251 7.16 -15.33 -9.18
C LEU A 251 7.11 -14.03 -8.35
N LEU A 252 7.31 -14.08 -7.04
CA LEU A 252 7.33 -12.88 -6.20
C LEU A 252 8.49 -11.93 -6.54
N SER A 253 9.65 -12.46 -6.93
CA SER A 253 10.78 -11.63 -7.37
C SER A 253 10.52 -10.92 -8.70
N SER A 254 9.55 -11.40 -9.50
CA SER A 254 9.11 -10.72 -10.72
C SER A 254 8.22 -9.49 -10.42
N ILE A 255 7.64 -9.42 -9.22
CA ILE A 255 6.85 -8.27 -8.77
C ILE A 255 7.81 -7.20 -8.29
N SER A 256 7.72 -6.00 -8.87
CA SER A 256 8.59 -4.89 -8.50
C SER A 256 8.46 -4.58 -7.01
N PRO A 257 9.56 -4.51 -6.24
CA PRO A 257 9.49 -4.20 -4.83
C PRO A 257 8.94 -2.79 -4.66
N CYS A 258 7.73 -2.69 -4.12
CA CYS A 258 7.20 -1.40 -3.68
C CYS A 258 7.90 -1.08 -2.36
N THR A 259 8.84 -0.14 -2.38
CA THR A 259 9.48 0.41 -1.19
C THR A 259 8.83 1.74 -0.85
N PRO A 260 7.70 1.74 -0.11
CA PRO A 260 7.02 2.98 0.19
C PRO A 260 7.91 3.84 1.12
N SER A 261 8.06 5.15 0.85
CA SER A 261 8.93 6.06 1.63
C SER A 261 8.51 6.20 3.10
N LEU A 262 9.35 5.85 4.07
CA LEU A 262 9.00 5.87 5.50
C LEU A 262 8.51 7.23 6.01
N GLU A 263 8.99 8.32 5.41
CA GLU A 263 8.79 9.67 5.88
C GLU A 263 7.34 10.14 5.74
N SER A 264 6.91 10.99 6.67
CA SER A 264 5.62 11.64 6.57
C SER A 264 5.63 12.71 5.48
N SER A 265 4.65 12.69 4.57
CA SER A 265 4.44 13.77 3.58
C SER A 265 3.83 15.05 4.19
N VAL A 266 3.67 15.08 5.52
CA VAL A 266 3.04 16.18 6.26
C VAL A 266 4.15 16.91 7.02
N SER A 267 4.29 18.21 6.74
CA SER A 267 5.23 19.09 7.42
C SER A 267 4.47 20.18 8.20
N ILE A 268 5.13 20.83 9.14
CA ILE A 268 4.56 21.96 9.89
C ILE A 268 4.16 23.10 8.94
N ALA A 269 4.98 23.37 7.91
CA ALA A 269 4.62 24.34 6.88
C ALA A 269 3.29 23.99 6.19
N LYS A 270 3.07 22.70 5.89
CA LYS A 270 1.81 22.23 5.31
C LYS A 270 0.64 22.40 6.29
N LEU A 271 0.85 22.18 7.58
CA LEU A 271 -0.17 22.45 8.62
C LEU A 271 -0.52 23.94 8.71
N LEU A 272 0.46 24.84 8.63
CA LEU A 272 0.21 26.29 8.66
C LEU A 272 -0.54 26.79 7.41
N ALA A 273 -0.30 26.15 6.27
CA ALA A 273 -1.01 26.43 5.03
C ALA A 273 -2.46 25.88 5.01
N THR A 274 -2.85 25.05 5.99
CA THR A 274 -4.22 24.51 6.03
C THR A 274 -5.26 25.57 6.36
N ARG A 275 -6.41 25.44 5.71
CA ARG A 275 -7.59 26.29 5.90
C ARG A 275 -8.69 25.53 6.65
N GLU A 276 -9.72 26.24 7.07
CA GLU A 276 -10.81 25.68 7.89
C GLU A 276 -11.55 24.51 7.22
N ASP A 277 -11.65 24.50 5.90
CA ASP A 277 -12.30 23.43 5.12
C ASP A 277 -11.57 22.09 5.20
N GLU A 278 -10.23 22.12 5.19
CA GLU A 278 -9.35 20.95 5.31
C GLU A 278 -9.33 20.35 6.73
N SER A 279 -9.75 21.11 7.75
CA SER A 279 -9.81 20.63 9.14
C SER A 279 -10.95 19.64 9.40
N ARG A 280 -11.90 19.51 8.47
CA ARG A 280 -13.09 18.68 8.64
C ARG A 280 -12.74 17.22 8.39
N ILE A 281 -12.49 16.48 9.47
CA ILE A 281 -12.38 15.02 9.43
C ILE A 281 -13.72 14.46 8.96
N ARG A 282 -13.80 14.06 7.70
CA ARG A 282 -14.99 13.38 7.19
C ARG A 282 -15.09 12.01 7.85
N PRO A 283 -16.29 11.58 8.29
CA PRO A 283 -16.45 10.24 8.83
C PRO A 283 -16.03 9.23 7.76
N VAL A 284 -15.17 8.29 8.13
CA VAL A 284 -14.79 7.17 7.26
C VAL A 284 -16.04 6.30 7.10
N LYS A 285 -16.73 6.48 5.97
CA LYS A 285 -17.85 5.61 5.60
C LYS A 285 -17.30 4.39 4.88
N ALA A 286 -17.82 3.22 5.22
CA ALA A 286 -17.53 2.02 4.45
C ALA A 286 -17.91 2.28 2.98
N GLY A 287 -16.96 2.04 2.08
CA GLY A 287 -17.22 2.14 0.64
C GLY A 287 -18.24 1.09 0.18
N PRO A 288 -18.82 1.25 -1.02
CA PRO A 288 -19.69 0.23 -1.59
C PRO A 288 -18.94 -1.11 -1.67
N SER A 289 -19.64 -2.21 -1.35
CA SER A 289 -19.07 -3.56 -1.35
C SER A 289 -18.47 -3.91 -2.73
N THR A 290 -17.15 -4.08 -2.79
CA THR A 290 -16.45 -4.48 -4.01
C THR A 290 -16.71 -5.95 -4.36
N ALA A 291 -16.50 -6.34 -5.61
CA ALA A 291 -16.69 -7.73 -6.06
C ALA A 291 -15.86 -8.74 -5.23
N VAL A 292 -14.71 -8.32 -4.71
CA VAL A 292 -13.86 -9.14 -3.81
C VAL A 292 -14.59 -9.52 -2.53
N HIS A 293 -15.39 -8.61 -1.95
CA HIS A 293 -16.18 -8.90 -0.75
C HIS A 293 -17.38 -9.83 -1.01
N LYS A 294 -17.72 -10.08 -2.27
CA LYS A 294 -18.79 -11.00 -2.69
C LYS A 294 -18.29 -12.41 -2.98
N VAL A 295 -16.97 -12.62 -3.01
CA VAL A 295 -16.40 -13.94 -3.20
C VAL A 295 -16.64 -14.74 -1.93
N LEU A 296 -17.49 -15.77 -2.02
CA LEU A 296 -17.71 -16.73 -0.95
C LEU A 296 -16.37 -17.46 -0.71
N MET A 297 -15.70 -17.15 0.40
CA MET A 297 -14.55 -17.94 0.81
C MET A 297 -15.06 -19.35 1.15
N GLY A 298 -14.48 -20.37 0.53
CA GLY A 298 -14.80 -21.78 0.80
C GLY A 298 -14.48 -22.18 2.25
N SER A 299 -14.56 -23.46 2.57
CA SER A 299 -14.25 -23.97 3.91
C SER A 299 -12.82 -23.59 4.31
N VAL A 300 -12.66 -22.57 5.16
CA VAL A 300 -11.36 -22.09 5.65
C VAL A 300 -10.90 -23.06 6.74
N PRO A 301 -9.80 -23.82 6.54
CA PRO A 301 -9.25 -24.68 7.58
C PRO A 301 -8.86 -23.82 8.78
N ASP A 302 -9.19 -24.28 9.99
CA ASP A 302 -8.94 -23.54 11.22
C ASP A 302 -7.43 -23.25 11.37
N ARG A 303 -7.04 -21.97 11.22
CA ARG A 303 -5.63 -21.52 11.19
C ARG A 303 -5.06 -21.21 12.57
N GLY A 304 -5.66 -21.74 13.62
CA GLY A 304 -5.14 -21.61 14.97
C GLY A 304 -6.24 -21.92 15.97
N GLY A 305 -6.09 -23.04 16.67
CA GLY A 305 -7.00 -23.42 17.74
C GLY A 305 -7.22 -22.24 18.67
N ARG A 306 -8.49 -21.97 19.00
CA ARG A 306 -8.84 -20.84 19.86
C ARG A 306 -8.03 -20.97 21.15
N PRO A 307 -7.47 -19.87 21.70
CA PRO A 307 -6.77 -19.92 22.99
C PRO A 307 -7.66 -20.56 24.05
N GLY A 308 -7.42 -21.83 24.38
CA GLY A 308 -8.24 -22.67 25.28
C GLY A 308 -8.74 -24.01 24.71
N GLU A 309 -8.73 -24.22 23.39
CA GLU A 309 -9.21 -25.48 22.78
C GLU A 309 -8.12 -26.57 22.68
N ILE A 310 -6.84 -26.17 22.67
CA ILE A 310 -5.71 -27.08 22.75
C ILE A 310 -5.34 -27.24 24.22
N GLU A 311 -5.73 -28.35 24.82
CA GLU A 311 -5.27 -28.70 26.17
C GLU A 311 -3.75 -28.90 26.11
N PRO A 312 -2.96 -28.11 26.86
CA PRO A 312 -1.51 -28.23 26.81
C PRO A 312 -1.11 -29.65 27.26
N PRO A 313 -0.20 -30.33 26.55
CA PRO A 313 0.24 -31.65 26.97
C PRO A 313 0.82 -31.55 28.39
N MET A 314 0.18 -32.22 29.33
CA MET A 314 0.59 -32.29 30.73
C MET A 314 2.06 -32.71 30.80
N PRO A 315 2.95 -31.91 31.41
CA PRO A 315 4.34 -32.31 31.58
C PRO A 315 4.41 -33.55 32.48
N SER A 316 5.19 -34.55 32.08
CA SER A 316 5.41 -35.74 32.89
C SER A 316 6.20 -35.37 34.15
N PHE A 317 5.53 -35.34 35.30
CA PHE A 317 6.21 -35.20 36.59
C PHE A 317 6.86 -36.53 36.97
N THR A 318 8.15 -36.68 36.72
CA THR A 318 8.92 -37.79 37.27
C THR A 318 9.02 -37.61 38.79
N ARG A 319 8.57 -38.63 39.53
CA ARG A 319 8.67 -38.66 40.99
C ARG A 319 10.14 -38.45 41.40
N ARG A 320 10.43 -37.39 42.15
CA ARG A 320 11.75 -37.22 42.76
C ARG A 320 12.00 -38.44 43.66
N SER A 321 13.09 -39.15 43.39
CA SER A 321 13.56 -40.28 44.20
C SER A 321 13.62 -39.86 45.66
N GLY A 322 12.83 -40.53 46.50
CA GLY A 322 12.61 -40.12 47.88
C GLY A 322 13.87 -40.31 48.75
N GLY A 323 14.33 -39.22 49.36
CA GLY A 323 14.90 -39.25 50.70
C GLY A 323 13.75 -39.28 51.70
N GLY A 324 13.80 -40.23 52.64
CA GLY A 324 12.68 -40.65 53.47
C GLY A 324 12.17 -39.65 54.53
N GLY A 325 11.05 -40.02 55.15
CA GLY A 325 10.45 -39.33 56.29
C GLY A 325 8.94 -39.34 56.19
N GLY A 326 8.29 -40.31 56.85
CA GLY A 326 6.85 -40.55 56.73
C GLY A 326 5.98 -39.40 57.27
N HIS A 327 4.74 -39.38 56.81
CA HIS A 327 3.54 -39.38 57.65
C HIS A 327 2.30 -39.57 56.75
N ARG A 328 1.51 -40.61 57.05
CA ARG A 328 0.21 -40.87 56.45
C ARG A 328 -0.74 -39.74 56.83
N TYR A 329 -1.31 -39.06 55.84
CA TYR A 329 -2.61 -38.40 55.98
C TYR A 329 -3.51 -38.88 54.84
N GLU A 330 -4.46 -39.71 55.24
CA GLU A 330 -5.56 -40.22 54.45
C GLU A 330 -6.55 -39.07 54.20
N ARG A 331 -6.76 -38.67 52.94
CA ARG A 331 -7.88 -37.79 52.59
C ARG A 331 -8.61 -38.31 51.36
N LYS A 332 -9.81 -38.82 51.65
CA LYS A 332 -10.83 -39.36 50.75
C LYS A 332 -10.91 -38.63 49.41
N LYS A 333 -10.75 -39.39 48.33
CA LYS A 333 -11.23 -39.06 46.97
C LYS A 333 -12.76 -38.92 47.04
N ARG A 334 -13.29 -37.72 46.81
CA ARG A 334 -14.69 -37.55 46.41
C ARG A 334 -14.72 -37.69 44.89
N GLU A 335 -15.22 -38.83 44.42
CA GLU A 335 -15.64 -38.99 43.03
C GLU A 335 -16.88 -38.12 42.81
N PHE A 336 -16.81 -37.20 41.85
CA PHE A 336 -18.00 -36.58 41.29
C PHE A 336 -18.20 -37.13 39.88
N SER A 337 -19.29 -37.86 39.72
CA SER A 337 -19.72 -38.49 38.48
C SER A 337 -20.48 -37.51 37.61
N GLY A 338 -20.08 -37.44 36.33
CA GLY A 338 -20.96 -37.35 35.17
C GLY A 338 -21.67 -36.02 34.85
N LYS A 339 -21.48 -35.56 33.60
CA LYS A 339 -22.60 -35.26 32.70
C LYS A 339 -22.17 -35.33 31.23
N LYS A 340 -22.53 -36.45 30.59
CA LYS A 340 -22.68 -36.59 29.13
C LYS A 340 -23.90 -35.77 28.68
N ASN A 341 -23.74 -34.90 27.69
CA ASN A 341 -24.80 -34.44 26.79
C ASN A 341 -24.29 -34.76 25.38
N LYS A 342 -24.66 -35.88 24.75
CA LYS A 342 -25.94 -36.27 24.14
C LYS A 342 -26.19 -35.47 22.86
N ASP A 343 -25.86 -36.13 21.75
CA ASP A 343 -26.17 -35.80 20.37
C ASP A 343 -27.63 -35.38 20.19
N LYS A 344 -27.85 -34.35 19.38
CA LYS A 344 -29.13 -34.09 18.73
C LYS A 344 -28.90 -34.03 17.23
N GLN A 345 -29.16 -35.18 16.59
CA GLN A 345 -29.70 -35.22 15.23
C GLN A 345 -31.13 -34.66 15.24
N ASN A 346 -31.47 -33.93 14.18
CA ASN A 346 -32.80 -33.70 13.57
C ASN A 346 -32.45 -32.97 12.25
N GLN A 347 -32.59 -33.50 11.03
CA GLN A 347 -33.80 -33.93 10.31
C GLN A 347 -35.00 -32.98 10.51
N ASN A 348 -35.14 -32.01 9.61
CA ASN A 348 -36.13 -32.04 8.54
C ASN A 348 -35.69 -31.16 7.37
#